data_AF-A0AAX4NH18-F1
#
_entry.id   AF-A0AAX4NH18-F1
#
_cell.length_a   1.000
_cell.length_b   1.000
_cell.length_c   1.000
_cell.angle_alpha   90.00
_cell.angle_beta   90.00
_cell.angle_gamma   90.00
#
_symmetry.space_group_name_H-M   'P 1'
#
loop_
_entity.id
_entity.type
_entity.pdbx_description
1 polymer ?
#
loop_
_entity_poly.entity_id
_entity_poly.type
_entity_poly.pdbx_seq_one_letter_code
_entity_poly.pdbx_strand_id
1 'polypeptide(L)'
;MEKNNIKYIAFYYVSTSLYFILSIKFNILHVSYLVTDEFIIMASLFFIFPGIAVFINHFPLLRKYFLFTSILLTIFLIMITFFYTYLLVFPVFSFLALLEIMKNSKEYLSRDYKKLIAFLAIFSLIYLLADLIRMGNVPAYVGITFSSIYDDISPIGTPFLFYQGIVIYDRLLVVSISGATFFLFTVLSALLTENYFLIFSFAGREKQNLISSTASGLVSALSCQCESLTIFYPTFVAFLLTFAIIPLIVESILFALLTNILLNYYFNRGKQNKILESMWPKAGNVKVLLGGIIILLGMPIVETIGIALHLEKVLYFYSWINMGMFIEGVFLVIILNFIFKPKIEKYSFLFKYVGIPASIIFMFIWYVPYFTASAYINPVTFSLMSISSILAGLLTGLTYYSLKLVNRRIFYEFVAMMFSMFSIIIFYISIVAGITIWEEFGLEQQVIFSIITWAVSLPFMWFGTNITFSDSVGRKLYGKTESA
;
A
#
# COMPACT_ATOMS: atom_id res chain seq x y z
N MET A 1 26.12 11.10 -24.79
CA MET A 1 26.76 10.37 -23.67
C MET A 1 27.91 11.23 -23.16
N GLU A 2 27.87 11.67 -21.92
CA GLU A 2 28.95 12.50 -21.37
C GLU A 2 30.17 11.61 -21.09
N LYS A 3 31.32 11.93 -21.70
CA LYS A 3 32.58 11.17 -21.55
C LYS A 3 32.96 10.94 -20.08
N ASN A 4 32.52 11.81 -19.17
CA ASN A 4 32.77 11.71 -17.74
C ASN A 4 32.00 10.54 -17.09
N ASN A 5 30.75 10.27 -17.49
CA ASN A 5 29.95 9.19 -16.90
C ASN A 5 30.56 7.80 -17.18
N ILE A 6 31.22 7.62 -18.34
CA ILE A 6 31.94 6.39 -18.70
C ILE A 6 33.12 6.14 -17.75
N LYS A 7 33.85 7.19 -17.36
CA LYS A 7 34.98 7.07 -16.43
C LYS A 7 34.50 6.65 -15.05
N TYR A 8 33.45 7.28 -14.54
CA TYR A 8 32.91 6.96 -13.22
C TYR A 8 32.27 5.57 -13.15
N ILE A 9 31.59 5.10 -14.20
CA ILE A 9 31.05 3.73 -14.22
C ILE A 9 32.16 2.68 -14.30
N ALA A 10 33.22 2.93 -15.06
CA ALA A 10 34.38 2.04 -15.08
C ALA A 10 35.04 1.96 -13.69
N PHE A 11 35.20 3.10 -13.02
CA PHE A 11 35.71 3.15 -11.65
C PHE A 11 34.80 2.40 -10.66
N TYR A 12 33.47 2.57 -10.77
CA TYR A 12 32.48 1.82 -10.01
C TYR A 12 32.65 0.31 -10.19
N TYR A 13 32.77 -0.18 -11.44
CA TYR A 13 32.93 -1.60 -11.73
C TYR A 13 34.23 -2.18 -11.19
N VAL A 14 35.34 -1.44 -11.33
CA VAL A 14 36.62 -1.86 -10.76
C VAL A 14 36.52 -1.95 -9.24
N SER A 15 35.96 -0.94 -8.59
CA SER A 15 35.81 -0.90 -7.14
C SER A 15 34.89 -2.02 -6.62
N THR A 16 33.74 -2.24 -7.25
CA THR A 16 32.79 -3.32 -6.90
C THR A 16 33.39 -4.70 -7.16
N SER A 17 34.14 -4.89 -8.25
CA SER A 17 34.82 -6.17 -8.53
C SER A 17 35.90 -6.46 -7.50
N LEU A 18 36.71 -5.46 -7.13
CA LEU A 18 37.71 -5.59 -6.07
C LEU A 18 37.07 -5.95 -4.74
N TYR A 19 35.92 -5.35 -4.41
CA TYR A 19 35.15 -5.73 -3.23
C TYR A 19 34.83 -7.23 -3.21
N PHE A 20 34.19 -7.77 -4.25
CA PHE A 20 33.82 -9.20 -4.28
C PHE A 20 35.05 -10.12 -4.27
N ILE A 21 36.06 -9.82 -5.10
CA ILE A 21 37.29 -10.63 -5.19
C ILE A 21 38.02 -10.67 -3.84
N LEU A 22 38.21 -9.52 -3.19
CA LEU A 22 38.92 -9.46 -1.91
C LEU A 22 38.09 -10.07 -0.78
N SER A 23 36.77 -9.87 -0.77
CA SER A 23 35.90 -10.46 0.24
C SER A 23 35.91 -11.99 0.22
N ILE A 24 35.94 -12.59 -0.98
CA ILE A 24 36.11 -14.04 -1.15
C ILE A 24 37.52 -14.46 -0.73
N LYS A 25 38.56 -13.77 -1.21
CA LYS A 25 39.96 -14.12 -0.91
C LYS A 25 40.29 -14.07 0.59
N PHE A 26 39.71 -13.13 1.32
CA PHE A 26 39.91 -12.98 2.76
C PHE A 26 38.97 -13.84 3.62
N ASN A 27 38.17 -14.74 3.01
CA ASN A 27 37.17 -15.55 3.72
C ASN A 27 36.25 -14.69 4.60
N ILE A 28 35.75 -13.58 4.04
CA ILE A 28 34.75 -12.74 4.69
C ILE A 28 33.38 -12.99 4.07
N LEU A 29 33.36 -13.23 2.76
CA LEU A 29 32.16 -13.59 2.03
C LEU A 29 32.17 -15.10 1.77
N HIS A 30 31.26 -15.79 2.44
CA HIS A 30 31.04 -17.23 2.29
C HIS A 30 29.77 -17.47 1.48
N VAL A 31 29.88 -18.19 0.37
CA VAL A 31 28.74 -18.59 -0.46
C VAL A 31 28.57 -20.09 -0.33
N SER A 32 27.41 -20.54 0.14
CA SER A 32 27.06 -21.96 0.10
C SER A 32 26.96 -22.43 -1.35
N TYR A 33 27.50 -23.62 -1.65
CA TYR A 33 27.46 -24.19 -3.00
C TYR A 33 26.04 -24.23 -3.59
N LEU A 34 25.05 -24.47 -2.73
CA LEU A 34 23.63 -24.58 -3.09
C LEU A 34 23.01 -23.26 -3.57
N VAL A 35 23.63 -22.11 -3.31
CA VAL A 35 23.10 -20.78 -3.71
C VAL A 35 24.03 -20.02 -4.65
N THR A 36 24.95 -20.73 -5.31
CA THR A 36 25.96 -20.09 -6.17
C THR A 36 25.30 -19.36 -7.34
N ASP A 37 24.27 -19.94 -7.95
CA ASP A 37 23.58 -19.35 -9.10
C ASP A 37 22.79 -18.10 -8.69
N GLU A 38 22.05 -18.19 -7.58
CA GLU A 38 21.31 -17.07 -6.99
C GLU A 38 22.28 -15.95 -6.59
N PHE A 39 23.42 -16.30 -5.99
CA PHE A 39 24.46 -15.33 -5.65
C PHE A 39 24.98 -14.61 -6.90
N ILE A 40 25.27 -15.33 -7.98
CA ILE A 40 25.73 -14.75 -9.25
C ILE A 40 24.66 -13.80 -9.80
N ILE A 41 23.39 -14.19 -9.78
CA ILE A 41 22.27 -13.34 -10.22
C ILE A 41 22.25 -12.05 -9.39
N MET A 42 22.28 -12.15 -8.06
CA MET A 42 22.25 -10.99 -7.17
C MET A 42 23.50 -10.10 -7.33
N ALA A 43 24.69 -10.70 -7.44
CA ALA A 43 25.93 -9.99 -7.68
C ALA A 43 25.90 -9.27 -9.05
N SER A 44 25.30 -9.88 -10.08
CA SER A 44 25.17 -9.27 -11.40
C SER A 44 24.34 -7.99 -11.39
N LEU A 45 23.37 -7.84 -10.48
CA LEU A 45 22.54 -6.63 -10.36
C LEU A 45 23.38 -5.39 -10.02
N PHE A 46 24.46 -5.55 -9.24
CA PHE A 46 25.42 -4.47 -8.97
C PHE A 46 26.11 -3.97 -10.24
N PHE A 47 26.29 -4.82 -11.25
CA PHE A 47 26.92 -4.41 -12.51
C PHE A 47 25.89 -3.92 -13.54
N ILE A 48 24.76 -4.62 -13.62
CA ILE A 48 23.73 -4.38 -14.64
C ILE A 48 23.06 -3.02 -14.44
N PHE A 49 22.53 -2.71 -13.25
CA PHE A 49 21.76 -1.46 -13.06
C PHE A 49 22.52 -0.16 -13.30
N PRO A 50 23.74 0.03 -12.76
CA PRO A 50 24.45 1.28 -13.01
C PRO A 50 24.93 1.36 -14.47
N GLY A 51 25.18 0.21 -15.12
CA GLY A 51 25.40 0.15 -16.57
C GLY A 51 24.20 0.65 -17.35
N ILE A 52 23.03 0.06 -17.08
CA ILE A 52 21.76 0.46 -17.68
C ILE A 52 21.48 1.97 -17.44
N ALA A 53 21.73 2.48 -16.23
CA ALA A 53 21.56 3.90 -15.91
C ALA A 53 22.46 4.83 -16.73
N VAL A 54 23.65 4.38 -17.14
CA VAL A 54 24.56 5.17 -17.97
C VAL A 54 24.22 5.07 -19.47
N PHE A 55 23.75 3.91 -19.92
CA PHE A 55 23.44 3.66 -21.34
C PHE A 55 22.03 4.10 -21.76
N ILE A 56 21.02 3.98 -20.90
CA ILE A 56 19.65 4.41 -21.19
C ILE A 56 19.52 5.92 -21.02
N ASN A 57 19.89 6.67 -22.05
CA ASN A 57 19.70 8.13 -22.06
C ASN A 57 18.34 8.58 -22.61
N HIS A 58 17.63 7.70 -23.33
CA HIS A 58 16.34 8.04 -23.97
C HIS A 58 15.15 8.04 -23.01
N PHE A 59 15.24 7.34 -21.87
CA PHE A 59 14.17 7.24 -20.88
C PHE A 59 14.64 7.82 -19.53
N PRO A 60 14.53 9.14 -19.32
CA PRO A 60 15.12 9.82 -18.15
C PRO A 60 14.53 9.32 -16.83
N LEU A 61 13.23 8.98 -16.80
CA LEU A 61 12.58 8.40 -15.62
C LEU A 61 13.17 7.03 -15.26
N LEU A 62 13.35 6.17 -16.26
CA LEU A 62 13.89 4.83 -16.06
C LEU A 62 15.35 4.88 -15.63
N ARG A 63 16.14 5.73 -16.30
CA ARG A 63 17.53 6.05 -15.94
C ARG A 63 17.65 6.45 -14.47
N LYS A 64 16.75 7.32 -14.00
CA LYS A 64 16.72 7.79 -12.62
C LYS A 64 16.55 6.67 -11.63
N TYR A 65 15.57 5.80 -11.83
CA TYR A 65 15.30 4.73 -10.89
C TYR A 65 16.38 3.64 -10.92
N PHE A 66 16.97 3.33 -12.08
CA PHE A 66 18.15 2.48 -12.11
C PHE A 66 19.33 3.06 -11.32
N LEU A 67 19.54 4.38 -11.39
CA LEU A 67 20.57 5.05 -10.59
C LEU A 67 20.24 5.01 -9.09
N PHE A 68 18.98 5.27 -8.71
CA PHE A 68 18.53 5.19 -7.31
C PHE A 68 18.67 3.78 -6.74
N THR A 69 18.29 2.76 -7.51
CA THR A 69 18.48 1.34 -7.15
C THR A 69 19.96 0.99 -7.03
N SER A 70 20.83 1.52 -7.91
CA SER A 70 22.27 1.31 -7.81
C SER A 70 22.84 1.93 -6.52
N ILE A 71 22.38 3.13 -6.16
CA ILE A 71 22.75 3.81 -4.91
C ILE A 71 22.29 2.98 -3.71
N LEU A 72 21.03 2.53 -3.69
CA LEU A 72 20.48 1.66 -2.67
C LEU A 72 21.32 0.38 -2.47
N LEU A 73 21.65 -0.31 -3.57
CA LEU A 73 22.50 -1.50 -3.54
C LEU A 73 23.88 -1.20 -2.92
N THR A 74 24.51 -0.07 -3.28
CA THR A 74 25.77 0.31 -2.64
C THR A 74 25.63 0.66 -1.17
N ILE A 75 24.53 1.29 -0.75
CA ILE A 75 24.25 1.53 0.68
C ILE A 75 24.11 0.20 1.41
N PHE A 76 23.43 -0.77 0.82
CA PHE A 76 23.30 -2.11 1.38
C PHE A 76 24.66 -2.82 1.54
N LEU A 77 25.54 -2.72 0.52
CA LEU A 77 26.92 -3.20 0.63
C LEU A 77 27.68 -2.49 1.76
N ILE A 78 27.57 -1.17 1.88
CA ILE A 78 28.20 -0.40 2.97
C ILE A 78 27.70 -0.90 4.34
N MET A 79 26.39 -1.15 4.48
CA MET A 79 25.80 -1.62 5.73
C MET A 79 26.36 -2.99 6.13
N ILE A 80 26.37 -3.97 5.21
CA ILE A 80 26.89 -5.31 5.49
C ILE A 80 28.41 -5.31 5.74
N THR A 81 29.14 -4.37 5.12
CA THR A 81 30.61 -4.30 5.23
C THR A 81 31.11 -3.40 6.34
N PHE A 82 30.21 -2.81 7.13
CA PHE A 82 30.53 -1.76 8.09
C PHE A 82 31.61 -2.16 9.10
N PHE A 83 31.64 -3.43 9.54
CA PHE A 83 32.65 -3.95 10.48
C PHE A 83 33.98 -4.35 9.84
N TYR A 84 34.07 -4.35 8.51
CA TYR A 84 35.23 -4.77 7.76
C TYR A 84 35.92 -3.54 7.17
N THR A 85 36.53 -2.72 8.02
CA THR A 85 37.06 -1.39 7.67
C THR A 85 37.98 -1.39 6.43
N TYR A 86 38.77 -2.45 6.24
CA TYR A 86 39.66 -2.60 5.08
C TYR A 86 38.90 -2.88 3.77
N LEU A 87 37.73 -3.51 3.82
CA LEU A 87 36.86 -3.69 2.65
C LEU A 87 35.93 -2.51 2.43
N LEU A 88 35.56 -1.77 3.48
CA LEU A 88 34.59 -0.65 3.44
C LEU A 88 34.96 0.43 2.42
N VAL A 89 36.26 0.61 2.15
CA VAL A 89 36.77 1.58 1.18
C VAL A 89 36.19 1.35 -0.23
N PHE A 90 36.00 0.09 -0.65
CA PHE A 90 35.49 -0.23 -1.99
C PHE A 90 34.01 0.16 -2.20
N PRO A 91 33.03 -0.27 -1.38
CA PRO A 91 31.65 0.14 -1.56
C PRO A 91 31.47 1.66 -1.34
N VAL A 92 32.28 2.32 -0.50
CA VAL A 92 32.28 3.78 -0.38
C VAL A 92 32.74 4.46 -1.66
N PHE A 93 33.84 4.00 -2.29
CA PHE A 93 34.27 4.53 -3.58
C PHE A 93 33.25 4.29 -4.69
N SER A 94 32.60 3.13 -4.68
CA SER A 94 31.51 2.81 -5.60
C SER A 94 30.33 3.78 -5.41
N PHE A 95 29.93 4.05 -4.17
CA PHE A 95 28.89 5.02 -3.84
C PHE A 95 29.25 6.45 -4.30
N LEU A 96 30.48 6.91 -4.04
CA LEU A 96 30.96 8.22 -4.50
C LEU A 96 30.95 8.35 -6.03
N ALA A 97 31.30 7.27 -6.74
CA ALA A 97 31.23 7.24 -8.20
C ALA A 97 29.79 7.42 -8.72
N LEU A 98 28.81 6.77 -8.08
CA LEU A 98 27.39 6.93 -8.41
C LEU A 98 26.87 8.33 -8.11
N LEU A 99 27.29 8.94 -7.00
CA LEU A 99 26.94 10.33 -6.69
C LEU A 99 27.48 11.30 -7.75
N GLU A 100 28.69 11.07 -8.25
CA GLU A 100 29.26 11.93 -9.28
C GLU A 100 28.59 11.72 -10.65
N ILE A 101 28.16 10.49 -10.97
CA ILE A 101 27.29 10.23 -12.14
C ILE A 101 25.96 11.00 -12.00
N MET A 102 25.34 10.97 -10.82
CA MET A 102 24.09 11.68 -10.53
C MET A 102 24.24 13.20 -10.65
N LYS A 103 25.35 13.74 -10.15
CA LYS A 103 25.65 15.18 -10.20
C LYS A 103 25.89 15.67 -11.63
N ASN A 104 26.57 14.86 -12.45
CA ASN A 104 26.86 15.23 -13.84
C ASN A 104 25.64 15.18 -14.74
N SER A 105 24.61 14.38 -14.42
CA SER A 105 23.32 14.50 -15.10
C SER A 105 22.66 15.85 -14.80
N LYS A 106 22.73 16.78 -15.76
CA LYS A 106 22.19 18.15 -15.71
C LYS A 106 20.72 18.28 -15.24
N GLU A 107 19.94 17.21 -15.24
CA GLU A 107 18.56 17.17 -14.75
C GLU A 107 18.42 17.16 -13.20
N TYR A 108 19.48 16.83 -12.44
CA TYR A 108 19.34 16.35 -11.06
C TYR A 108 19.56 17.36 -9.93
N LEU A 109 19.99 18.59 -10.23
CA LEU A 109 20.72 19.39 -9.23
C LEU A 109 19.90 20.08 -8.12
N SER A 110 18.55 20.01 -8.08
CA SER A 110 17.81 20.67 -6.97
C SER A 110 16.50 20.03 -6.49
N ARG A 111 15.86 19.13 -7.24
CA ARG A 111 14.57 18.51 -6.84
C ARG A 111 14.61 17.01 -6.63
N ASP A 112 15.55 16.29 -7.23
CA ASP A 112 15.53 14.82 -7.26
C ASP A 112 16.14 14.15 -6.03
N TYR A 113 16.95 14.84 -5.22
CA TYR A 113 17.46 14.27 -3.97
C TYR A 113 16.34 13.91 -2.98
N LYS A 114 15.25 14.69 -2.95
CA LYS A 114 14.07 14.38 -2.12
C LYS A 114 13.39 13.10 -2.61
N LYS A 115 13.34 12.90 -3.93
CA LYS A 115 12.81 11.67 -4.54
C LYS A 115 13.71 10.47 -4.26
N LEU A 116 15.03 10.63 -4.30
CA LEU A 116 15.98 9.59 -3.89
C LEU A 116 15.74 9.18 -2.43
N ILE A 117 15.71 10.14 -1.51
CA ILE A 117 15.49 9.86 -0.08
C ILE A 117 14.13 9.17 0.13
N ALA A 118 13.07 9.65 -0.51
CA ALA A 118 11.77 9.01 -0.42
C ALA A 118 11.76 7.59 -1.01
N PHE A 119 12.42 7.37 -2.15
CA PHE A 119 12.57 6.05 -2.75
C PHE A 119 13.32 5.09 -1.82
N LEU A 120 14.45 5.52 -1.26
CA LEU A 120 15.22 4.72 -0.30
C LEU A 120 14.39 4.41 0.95
N ALA A 121 13.67 5.41 1.49
CA ALA A 121 12.83 5.25 2.67
C ALA A 121 11.67 4.29 2.42
N ILE A 122 10.96 4.45 1.29
CA ILE A 122 9.85 3.57 0.89
C ILE A 122 10.36 2.14 0.67
N PHE A 123 11.47 1.97 -0.05
CA PHE A 123 12.05 0.65 -0.30
C PHE A 123 12.47 -0.04 1.00
N SER A 124 13.18 0.66 1.88
CA SER A 124 13.62 0.12 3.17
C SER A 124 12.43 -0.18 4.08
N LEU A 125 11.42 0.69 4.12
CA LEU A 125 10.18 0.46 4.87
C LEU A 125 9.45 -0.76 4.31
N ILE A 126 9.45 -0.93 2.99
CA ILE A 126 8.84 -2.10 2.35
C ILE A 126 9.50 -3.40 2.80
N TYR A 127 10.84 -3.44 2.78
CA TYR A 127 11.60 -4.61 3.26
C TYR A 127 11.42 -4.86 4.77
N LEU A 128 11.33 -3.80 5.57
CA LEU A 128 11.16 -3.90 7.02
C LEU A 128 9.76 -4.38 7.40
N LEU A 129 8.70 -3.84 6.78
CA LEU A 129 7.33 -4.30 7.01
C LEU A 129 7.09 -5.72 6.51
N ALA A 130 7.85 -6.14 5.49
CA ALA A 130 7.88 -7.51 4.99
C ALA A 130 8.68 -8.48 5.89
N ASP A 131 9.26 -8.01 7.00
CA ASP A 131 10.17 -8.77 7.88
C ASP A 131 11.36 -9.43 7.15
N LEU A 132 11.78 -8.83 6.03
CA LEU A 132 12.92 -9.31 5.24
C LEU A 132 14.25 -8.84 5.77
N ILE A 133 14.25 -7.78 6.59
CA ILE A 133 15.41 -7.27 7.29
C ILE A 133 15.15 -7.45 8.77
N ARG A 134 15.83 -8.42 9.38
CA ARG A 134 15.70 -8.74 10.80
C ARG A 134 16.99 -8.41 11.51
N MET A 135 16.89 -7.85 12.71
CA MET A 135 18.04 -7.75 13.62
C MET A 135 18.19 -9.10 14.32
N GLY A 136 19.12 -9.92 13.85
CA GLY A 136 19.38 -11.24 14.41
C GLY A 136 20.77 -11.28 15.02
N ASN A 137 20.88 -11.74 16.28
CA ASN A 137 22.16 -12.21 16.83
C ASN A 137 22.44 -13.60 16.27
N VAL A 138 22.71 -13.69 14.96
CA VAL A 138 23.21 -14.93 14.39
C VAL A 138 24.69 -15.01 14.78
N PRO A 139 25.16 -16.16 15.32
CA PRO A 139 26.58 -16.37 15.56
C PRO A 139 27.32 -16.51 14.23
N ALA A 140 27.45 -15.39 13.50
CA ALA A 140 28.28 -15.27 12.32
C ALA A 140 29.75 -15.19 12.75
N TYR A 141 30.26 -16.28 13.35
CA TYR A 141 31.68 -16.44 13.64
C TYR A 141 32.52 -16.46 12.35
N VAL A 142 31.88 -16.61 11.18
CA VAL A 142 32.51 -16.84 9.87
C VAL A 142 32.27 -15.68 8.88
N GLY A 143 31.88 -14.50 9.36
CA GLY A 143 31.67 -13.34 8.48
C GLY A 143 30.33 -13.34 7.72
N ILE A 144 30.28 -12.72 6.54
CA ILE A 144 29.06 -12.55 5.74
C ILE A 144 28.77 -13.88 5.03
N THR A 145 27.65 -14.52 5.36
CA THR A 145 27.29 -15.83 4.79
C THR A 145 26.05 -15.73 3.92
N PHE A 146 26.15 -16.23 2.68
CA PHE A 146 25.04 -16.38 1.74
C PHE A 146 24.56 -17.83 1.78
N SER A 147 23.29 -18.00 2.11
CA SER A 147 22.63 -19.29 2.37
C SER A 147 21.29 -19.35 1.67
N SER A 148 20.70 -20.54 1.59
CA SER A 148 19.38 -20.67 0.96
C SER A 148 18.30 -20.13 1.88
N ILE A 149 17.22 -19.59 1.33
CA ILE A 149 16.01 -19.28 2.11
C ILE A 149 15.48 -20.49 2.87
N TYR A 150 15.73 -21.70 2.36
CA TYR A 150 15.33 -22.95 3.01
C TYR A 150 16.14 -23.28 4.27
N ASP A 151 17.28 -22.62 4.48
CA ASP A 151 18.07 -22.73 5.71
C ASP A 151 17.45 -21.89 6.84
N ASP A 152 16.61 -20.91 6.50
CA ASP A 152 15.96 -19.98 7.44
C ASP A 152 14.47 -20.31 7.67
N ILE A 153 13.76 -20.72 6.62
CA ILE A 153 12.32 -20.98 6.64
C ILE A 153 12.05 -22.35 6.01
N SER A 154 11.14 -23.13 6.61
CA SER A 154 10.70 -24.41 6.05
C SER A 154 10.19 -24.24 4.61
N PRO A 155 10.54 -25.14 3.66
CA PRO A 155 10.13 -25.04 2.25
C PRO A 155 8.61 -24.89 2.03
N ILE A 156 7.79 -25.46 2.92
CA ILE A 156 6.32 -25.35 2.85
C ILE A 156 5.84 -23.92 3.13
N GLY A 157 6.58 -23.20 3.99
CA GLY A 157 6.30 -21.83 4.38
C GLY A 157 6.93 -20.78 3.45
N THR A 158 7.83 -21.18 2.54
CA THR A 158 8.49 -20.25 1.62
C THR A 158 7.52 -19.77 0.53
N PRO A 159 7.27 -18.46 0.41
CA PRO A 159 6.39 -17.95 -0.64
C PRO A 159 7.01 -18.12 -2.03
N PHE A 160 6.15 -18.21 -3.07
CA PHE A 160 6.60 -18.40 -4.45
C PHE A 160 7.61 -17.34 -4.93
N LEU A 161 7.44 -16.08 -4.52
CA LEU A 161 8.37 -15.02 -4.90
C LEU A 161 9.77 -15.22 -4.30
N PHE A 162 9.92 -16.06 -3.27
CA PHE A 162 11.19 -16.40 -2.62
C PHE A 162 11.71 -17.79 -2.98
N TYR A 163 11.16 -18.49 -3.97
CA TYR A 163 11.57 -19.86 -4.30
C TYR A 163 13.08 -20.01 -4.61
N GLN A 164 13.72 -18.95 -5.12
CA GLN A 164 15.16 -18.82 -5.33
C GLN A 164 15.74 -17.67 -4.48
N GLY A 165 15.25 -17.56 -3.24
CA GLY A 165 15.68 -16.56 -2.28
C GLY A 165 17.01 -16.95 -1.63
N ILE A 166 17.80 -15.94 -1.33
CA ILE A 166 19.04 -16.05 -0.57
C ILE A 166 18.82 -15.34 0.76
N VAL A 167 19.39 -15.90 1.82
CA VAL A 167 19.48 -15.25 3.12
C VAL A 167 20.93 -14.87 3.35
N ILE A 168 21.13 -13.58 3.57
CA ILE A 168 22.42 -12.97 3.89
C ILE A 168 22.48 -12.84 5.41
N TYR A 169 23.32 -13.66 6.01
CA TYR A 169 23.64 -13.58 7.43
C TYR A 169 24.85 -12.67 7.62
N ASP A 170 24.63 -11.54 8.28
CA ASP A 170 25.68 -10.66 8.79
C ASP A 170 25.60 -10.61 10.33
N ARG A 171 26.62 -9.99 10.96
CA ARG A 171 26.70 -9.83 12.41
C ARG A 171 25.55 -9.06 13.04
N LEU A 172 24.93 -8.12 12.30
CA LEU A 172 23.82 -7.32 12.80
C LEU A 172 22.48 -7.65 12.16
N LEU A 173 22.51 -8.08 10.91
CA LEU A 173 21.34 -8.14 10.05
C LEU A 173 21.25 -9.50 9.39
N VAL A 174 20.03 -10.02 9.38
CA VAL A 174 19.63 -11.13 8.53
C VAL A 174 18.76 -10.55 7.43
N VAL A 175 19.19 -10.70 6.18
CA VAL A 175 18.49 -10.13 5.04
C VAL A 175 18.07 -11.22 4.08
N SER A 176 16.77 -11.38 3.93
CA SER A 176 16.14 -12.33 3.01
C SER A 176 15.81 -11.61 1.70
N ILE A 177 16.37 -12.06 0.58
CA ILE A 177 16.23 -11.39 -0.71
C ILE A 177 16.10 -12.40 -1.85
N SER A 178 15.26 -12.10 -2.84
CA SER A 178 15.20 -12.83 -4.10
C SER A 178 15.28 -11.84 -5.25
N GLY A 179 15.68 -12.30 -6.43
CA GLY A 179 15.63 -11.46 -7.63
C GLY A 179 14.22 -10.93 -7.90
N ALA A 180 13.21 -11.80 -7.83
CA ALA A 180 11.81 -11.44 -8.11
C ALA A 180 11.29 -10.35 -7.14
N THR A 181 11.53 -10.52 -5.84
CA THR A 181 11.06 -9.58 -4.81
C THR A 181 11.81 -8.26 -4.88
N PHE A 182 13.12 -8.31 -5.16
CA PHE A 182 13.92 -7.11 -5.36
C PHE A 182 13.43 -6.28 -6.55
N PHE A 183 13.14 -6.91 -7.69
CA PHE A 183 12.61 -6.22 -8.87
C PHE A 183 11.21 -5.65 -8.61
N LEU A 184 10.32 -6.46 -8.04
CA LEU A 184 8.96 -6.06 -7.69
C LEU A 184 8.98 -4.83 -6.76
N PHE A 185 9.74 -4.89 -5.66
CA PHE A 185 9.79 -3.83 -4.66
C PHE A 185 10.50 -2.58 -5.19
N THR A 186 11.46 -2.73 -6.11
CA THR A 186 12.07 -1.60 -6.84
C THR A 186 11.04 -0.87 -7.70
N VAL A 187 10.29 -1.59 -8.54
CA VAL A 187 9.26 -1.00 -9.42
C VAL A 187 8.20 -0.30 -8.58
N LEU A 188 7.77 -0.92 -7.48
CA LEU A 188 6.75 -0.35 -6.60
C LEU A 188 7.24 0.88 -5.86
N SER A 189 8.45 0.84 -5.30
CA SER A 189 9.05 1.99 -4.65
C SER A 189 9.18 3.16 -5.62
N ALA A 190 9.51 2.88 -6.89
CA ALA A 190 9.55 3.89 -7.94
C ALA A 190 8.16 4.49 -8.23
N LEU A 191 7.15 3.65 -8.44
CA LEU A 191 5.77 4.07 -8.70
C LEU A 191 5.19 4.87 -7.54
N LEU A 192 5.37 4.40 -6.30
CA LEU A 192 4.90 5.08 -5.10
C LEU A 192 5.61 6.42 -4.92
N THR A 193 6.93 6.45 -5.10
CA THR A 193 7.69 7.71 -5.04
C THR A 193 7.14 8.72 -6.05
N GLU A 194 6.88 8.33 -7.30
CA GLU A 194 6.26 9.25 -8.26
C GLU A 194 4.85 9.66 -7.82
N ASN A 195 3.99 8.71 -7.43
CA ASN A 195 2.63 9.00 -7.01
C ASN A 195 2.60 9.98 -5.83
N TYR A 196 3.40 9.78 -4.78
CA TYR A 196 3.49 10.71 -3.65
C TYR A 196 3.91 12.10 -4.08
N PHE A 197 4.97 12.22 -4.87
CA PHE A 197 5.44 13.54 -5.30
C PHE A 197 4.40 14.24 -6.17
N LEU A 198 3.69 13.52 -7.03
CA LEU A 198 2.59 14.08 -7.82
C LEU A 198 1.45 14.55 -6.92
N ILE A 199 1.01 13.72 -5.97
CA ILE A 199 -0.06 14.05 -5.00
C ILE A 199 0.31 15.27 -4.16
N PHE A 200 1.51 15.30 -3.56
CA PHE A 200 1.96 16.44 -2.76
C PHE A 200 2.16 17.69 -3.60
N SER A 201 2.65 17.56 -4.84
CA SER A 201 2.77 18.70 -5.76
C SER A 201 1.42 19.27 -6.17
N PHE A 202 0.40 18.42 -6.25
CA PHE A 202 -0.97 18.80 -6.54
C PHE A 202 -1.61 19.49 -5.33
N ALA A 203 -1.56 18.87 -4.14
CA ALA A 203 -2.09 19.40 -2.90
C ALA A 203 -1.43 20.73 -2.48
N GLY A 204 -0.11 20.86 -2.67
CA GLY A 204 0.65 22.07 -2.34
C GLY A 204 0.33 23.29 -3.22
N ARG A 205 -0.38 23.11 -4.35
CA ARG A 205 -0.86 24.23 -5.21
C ARG A 205 -2.16 24.85 -4.71
N GLU A 206 -2.91 24.17 -3.84
CA GLU A 206 -4.13 24.70 -3.22
C GLU A 206 -3.81 25.59 -2.01
N LYS A 207 -3.63 26.89 -2.24
CA LYS A 207 -3.35 27.88 -1.17
C LYS A 207 -4.55 28.22 -0.26
N GLN A 208 -5.72 27.61 -0.46
CA GLN A 208 -6.97 28.16 0.09
C GLN A 208 -7.46 27.58 1.42
N ASN A 209 -6.77 26.61 2.02
CA ASN A 209 -6.85 26.25 3.44
C ASN A 209 -5.76 25.20 3.73
N LEU A 210 -4.63 25.63 4.28
CA LEU A 210 -3.44 24.79 4.54
C LEU A 210 -3.77 23.49 5.28
N ILE A 211 -4.74 23.50 6.19
CA ILE A 211 -5.11 22.32 6.98
C ILE A 211 -5.95 21.32 6.15
N SER A 212 -6.84 21.79 5.27
CA SER A 212 -7.69 20.88 4.49
C SER A 212 -6.98 20.31 3.26
N SER A 213 -6.10 21.08 2.59
CA SER A 213 -5.34 20.53 1.46
C SER A 213 -4.21 19.62 1.90
N THR A 214 -3.58 19.87 3.06
CA THR A 214 -2.61 18.95 3.67
C THR A 214 -3.28 17.68 4.18
N ALA A 215 -4.45 17.77 4.84
CA ALA A 215 -5.22 16.60 5.27
C ALA A 215 -5.74 15.79 4.08
N SER A 216 -6.22 16.42 3.01
CA SER A 216 -6.63 15.72 1.79
C SER A 216 -5.44 15.06 1.10
N GLY A 217 -4.30 15.75 0.98
CA GLY A 217 -3.07 15.19 0.42
C GLY A 217 -2.53 14.03 1.25
N LEU A 218 -2.64 14.11 2.59
CA LEU A 218 -2.26 13.04 3.50
C LEU A 218 -3.21 11.84 3.40
N VAL A 219 -4.52 12.06 3.40
CA VAL A 219 -5.53 10.99 3.27
C VAL A 219 -5.40 10.28 1.92
N SER A 220 -5.21 11.02 0.83
CA SER A 220 -5.00 10.40 -0.48
C SER A 220 -3.63 9.73 -0.62
N ALA A 221 -2.61 10.23 0.06
CA ALA A 221 -1.31 9.55 0.19
C ALA A 221 -1.45 8.23 0.98
N LEU A 222 -2.22 8.21 2.07
CA LEU A 222 -2.55 7.00 2.84
C LEU A 222 -3.44 6.02 2.06
N SER A 223 -4.32 6.51 1.19
CA SER A 223 -5.12 5.66 0.31
C SER A 223 -4.23 4.91 -0.70
N CYS A 224 -3.25 5.60 -1.30
CA CYS A 224 -2.23 4.95 -2.12
C CYS A 224 -1.33 3.98 -1.31
N GLN A 225 -1.19 4.16 0.00
CA GLN A 225 -0.51 3.19 0.87
C GLN A 225 -1.25 1.87 0.98
N CYS A 226 -2.58 1.90 0.98
CA CYS A 226 -3.40 0.70 1.02
C CYS A 226 -3.18 -0.15 -0.24
N GLU A 227 -2.99 0.47 -1.41
CA GLU A 227 -2.57 -0.23 -2.64
C GLU A 227 -1.15 -0.76 -2.50
N SER A 228 -0.23 -0.05 -1.84
CA SER A 228 1.13 -0.55 -1.63
C SER A 228 1.24 -1.67 -0.59
N LEU A 229 0.32 -1.69 0.38
CA LEU A 229 0.33 -2.63 1.49
C LEU A 229 0.06 -4.06 1.02
N THR A 230 -0.68 -4.25 -0.10
CA THR A 230 -0.92 -5.58 -0.72
C THR A 230 0.36 -6.26 -1.16
N ILE A 231 1.41 -5.50 -1.43
CA ILE A 231 2.67 -6.07 -1.89
C ILE A 231 3.57 -6.49 -0.72
N PHE A 232 3.18 -6.26 0.54
CA PHE A 232 3.85 -6.88 1.70
C PHE A 232 3.46 -8.35 1.91
N TYR A 233 2.39 -8.80 1.28
CA TYR A 233 1.77 -10.10 1.47
C TYR A 233 2.59 -11.29 0.97
N PRO A 234 3.23 -11.26 -0.21
CA PRO A 234 3.91 -12.42 -0.74
C PRO A 234 5.18 -12.79 0.04
N THR A 235 5.49 -12.11 1.14
CA THR A 235 6.60 -12.44 2.04
C THR A 235 6.20 -13.40 3.15
N PHE A 236 4.93 -13.40 3.55
CA PHE A 236 4.49 -14.07 4.78
C PHE A 236 3.72 -15.35 4.54
N VAL A 237 3.33 -15.65 3.31
CA VAL A 237 2.27 -16.63 3.09
C VAL A 237 2.73 -17.82 2.27
N ALA A 238 2.55 -18.99 2.88
CA ALA A 238 2.75 -20.31 2.32
C ALA A 238 2.03 -20.52 0.98
N PHE A 239 2.51 -21.52 0.26
CA PHE A 239 2.12 -21.95 -1.10
C PHE A 239 0.61 -21.83 -1.43
N LEU A 240 -0.29 -22.17 -0.50
CA LEU A 240 -1.74 -22.22 -0.71
C LEU A 240 -2.41 -20.85 -1.01
N LEU A 241 -1.85 -19.76 -0.51
CA LEU A 241 -2.42 -18.40 -0.70
C LEU A 241 -1.72 -17.62 -1.81
N THR A 242 -0.70 -18.19 -2.44
CA THR A 242 -0.02 -17.60 -3.59
C THR A 242 -1.01 -17.32 -4.73
N PHE A 243 -1.98 -18.22 -4.94
CA PHE A 243 -3.03 -18.04 -5.96
C PHE A 243 -3.98 -16.87 -5.67
N ALA A 244 -4.23 -16.55 -4.40
CA ALA A 244 -5.10 -15.44 -4.01
C ALA A 244 -4.35 -14.10 -3.95
N ILE A 245 -3.06 -14.12 -3.61
CA ILE A 245 -2.23 -12.93 -3.46
C ILE A 245 -1.76 -12.39 -4.80
N ILE A 246 -1.45 -13.24 -5.79
CA ILE A 246 -1.00 -12.76 -7.12
C ILE A 246 -2.03 -11.80 -7.76
N PRO A 247 -3.34 -12.15 -7.84
CA PRO A 247 -4.36 -11.23 -8.33
C PRO A 247 -4.37 -9.89 -7.57
N LEU A 248 -4.26 -9.90 -6.24
CA LEU A 248 -4.21 -8.70 -5.41
C LEU A 248 -2.99 -7.81 -5.70
N ILE A 249 -1.81 -8.42 -5.87
CA ILE A 249 -0.59 -7.69 -6.26
C ILE A 249 -0.76 -7.06 -7.63
N VAL A 250 -1.27 -7.84 -8.61
CA VAL A 250 -1.50 -7.35 -9.98
C VAL A 250 -2.51 -6.21 -9.99
N GLU A 251 -3.62 -6.36 -9.26
CA GLU A 251 -4.66 -5.34 -9.08
C GLU A 251 -4.06 -4.06 -8.48
N SER A 252 -3.21 -4.18 -7.48
CA SER A 252 -2.58 -3.04 -6.81
C SER A 252 -1.56 -2.32 -7.68
N ILE A 253 -0.73 -3.06 -8.42
CA ILE A 253 0.17 -2.48 -9.41
C ILE A 253 -0.63 -1.76 -10.49
N LEU A 254 -1.72 -2.36 -10.98
CA LEU A 254 -2.59 -1.78 -11.98
C LEU A 254 -3.20 -0.47 -11.46
N PHE A 255 -3.73 -0.44 -10.24
CA PHE A 255 -4.29 0.77 -9.63
C PHE A 255 -3.24 1.85 -9.40
N ALA A 256 -2.05 1.49 -8.92
CA ALA A 256 -0.95 2.44 -8.76
C ALA A 256 -0.51 3.06 -10.09
N LEU A 257 -0.45 2.25 -11.16
CA LEU A 257 -0.16 2.70 -12.52
C LEU A 257 -1.28 3.60 -13.08
N LEU A 258 -2.54 3.21 -12.90
CA LEU A 258 -3.69 4.00 -13.34
C LEU A 258 -3.73 5.35 -12.61
N THR A 259 -3.47 5.38 -11.31
CA THR A 259 -3.36 6.62 -10.52
C THR A 259 -2.25 7.50 -11.06
N ASN A 260 -1.08 6.94 -11.38
CA ASN A 260 0.02 7.68 -11.99
C ASN A 260 -0.38 8.31 -13.34
N ILE A 261 -1.04 7.52 -14.20
CA ILE A 261 -1.53 7.96 -15.52
C ILE A 261 -2.54 9.09 -15.35
N LEU A 262 -3.51 8.95 -14.45
CA LEU A 262 -4.53 9.97 -14.19
C LEU A 262 -3.91 11.28 -13.69
N LEU A 263 -2.99 11.20 -12.73
CA LEU A 263 -2.29 12.37 -12.20
C LEU A 263 -1.46 13.09 -13.27
N ASN A 264 -0.70 12.35 -14.09
CA ASN A 264 0.19 12.93 -15.09
C ASN A 264 -0.53 13.48 -16.33
N TYR A 265 -1.50 12.74 -16.87
CA TYR A 265 -2.17 13.11 -18.11
C TYR A 265 -3.36 14.05 -17.91
N TYR A 266 -4.10 13.88 -16.82
CA TYR A 266 -5.32 14.63 -16.55
C TYR A 266 -5.08 15.70 -15.48
N PHE A 267 -4.85 15.29 -14.23
CA PHE A 267 -5.00 16.19 -13.09
C PHE A 267 -3.94 17.28 -13.00
N ASN A 268 -2.65 16.95 -13.23
CA ASN A 268 -1.58 17.96 -13.23
C ASN A 268 -1.65 18.94 -14.40
N ARG A 269 -2.29 18.54 -15.50
CA ARG A 269 -2.58 19.41 -16.65
C ARG A 269 -3.87 20.20 -16.47
N GLY A 270 -4.51 20.08 -15.31
CA GLY A 270 -5.77 20.75 -15.01
C GLY A 270 -6.95 20.19 -15.78
N LYS A 271 -6.89 18.98 -16.34
CA LYS A 271 -8.03 18.36 -17.04
C LYS A 271 -8.77 17.40 -16.11
N GLN A 272 -10.09 17.45 -16.16
CA GLN A 272 -10.96 16.46 -15.52
C GLN A 272 -11.03 15.17 -16.34
N ASN A 273 -11.21 14.04 -15.67
CA ASN A 273 -11.51 12.78 -16.35
C ASN A 273 -13.03 12.56 -16.42
N LYS A 274 -13.59 12.71 -17.62
CA LYS A 274 -15.04 12.56 -17.87
C LYS A 274 -15.57 11.16 -17.55
N ILE A 275 -14.75 10.11 -17.71
CA ILE A 275 -15.18 8.73 -17.43
C ILE A 275 -15.43 8.58 -15.94
N LEU A 276 -14.47 9.03 -15.14
CA LEU A 276 -14.53 8.97 -13.68
C LEU A 276 -15.71 9.79 -13.14
N GLU A 277 -15.91 10.99 -13.69
CA GLU A 277 -17.04 11.86 -13.32
C GLU A 277 -18.40 11.31 -13.77
N SER A 278 -18.45 10.60 -14.89
CA SER A 278 -19.67 9.94 -15.36
C SER A 278 -20.05 8.74 -14.49
N MET A 279 -19.05 8.04 -13.93
CA MET A 279 -19.28 6.94 -12.99
C MET A 279 -19.68 7.46 -11.61
N TRP A 280 -19.29 8.70 -11.26
CA TRP A 280 -19.65 9.26 -9.95
C TRP A 280 -21.16 9.51 -9.85
N PRO A 281 -21.83 8.94 -8.84
CA PRO A 281 -23.23 9.20 -8.57
C PRO A 281 -23.43 10.68 -8.15
N LYS A 282 -23.92 11.52 -9.05
CA LYS A 282 -24.39 12.87 -8.68
C LYS A 282 -25.57 12.75 -7.73
N ALA A 283 -25.53 13.44 -6.59
CA ALA A 283 -26.62 13.47 -5.62
C ALA A 283 -27.92 13.90 -6.34
N GLY A 284 -28.92 13.02 -6.32
CA GLY A 284 -30.20 13.21 -7.04
C GLY A 284 -30.32 12.51 -8.39
N ASN A 285 -29.32 11.74 -8.81
CA ASN A 285 -29.44 10.87 -9.98
C ASN A 285 -30.30 9.63 -9.64
N VAL A 286 -31.31 9.36 -10.47
CA VAL A 286 -32.26 8.24 -10.32
C VAL A 286 -31.54 6.90 -10.18
N LYS A 287 -30.37 6.72 -10.81
CA LYS A 287 -29.58 5.48 -10.69
C LYS A 287 -29.12 5.20 -9.26
N VAL A 288 -28.76 6.23 -8.51
CA VAL A 288 -28.30 6.15 -7.12
C VAL A 288 -29.45 5.79 -6.21
N LEU A 289 -30.61 6.39 -6.48
CA LEU A 289 -31.84 6.10 -5.78
C LEU A 289 -32.29 4.66 -6.02
N LEU A 290 -32.28 4.20 -7.27
CA LEU A 290 -32.56 2.80 -7.63
C LEU A 290 -31.60 1.83 -6.93
N GLY A 291 -30.29 2.10 -6.98
CA GLY A 291 -29.29 1.28 -6.27
C GLY A 291 -29.54 1.24 -4.77
N GLY A 292 -29.83 2.39 -4.15
CA GLY A 292 -30.15 2.47 -2.73
C GLY A 292 -31.42 1.71 -2.35
N ILE A 293 -32.48 1.78 -3.17
CA ILE A 293 -33.72 1.01 -2.97
C ILE A 293 -33.45 -0.49 -3.07
N ILE A 294 -32.65 -0.93 -4.05
CA ILE A 294 -32.27 -2.33 -4.19
C ILE A 294 -31.52 -2.83 -2.94
N ILE A 295 -30.60 -2.02 -2.40
CA ILE A 295 -29.88 -2.38 -1.18
C ILE A 295 -30.82 -2.43 0.03
N LEU A 296 -31.68 -1.43 0.23
CA LEU A 296 -32.63 -1.37 1.35
C LEU A 296 -33.65 -2.52 1.35
N LEU A 297 -34.07 -2.96 0.17
CA LEU A 297 -34.99 -4.10 0.07
C LEU A 297 -34.26 -5.43 0.08
N GLY A 298 -33.06 -5.48 -0.51
CA GLY A 298 -32.27 -6.70 -0.67
C GLY A 298 -31.57 -7.14 0.61
N MET A 299 -31.02 -6.22 1.39
CA MET A 299 -30.22 -6.55 2.58
C MET A 299 -31.03 -7.31 3.64
N PRO A 300 -32.25 -6.90 4.03
CA PRO A 300 -33.08 -7.67 4.97
C PRO A 300 -33.43 -9.07 4.44
N ILE A 301 -33.62 -9.22 3.13
CA ILE A 301 -33.90 -10.53 2.49
C ILE A 301 -32.66 -11.43 2.61
N VAL A 302 -31.48 -10.90 2.28
CA VAL A 302 -30.20 -11.63 2.39
C VAL A 302 -29.91 -12.02 3.85
N GLU A 303 -30.14 -11.11 4.80
CA GLU A 303 -30.00 -11.38 6.23
C GLU A 303 -30.94 -12.52 6.65
N THR A 304 -32.23 -12.40 6.35
CA THR A 304 -33.24 -13.39 6.77
C THR A 304 -32.95 -14.77 6.17
N ILE A 305 -32.61 -14.83 4.88
CA ILE A 305 -32.24 -16.09 4.21
C ILE A 305 -30.98 -16.67 4.83
N GLY A 306 -29.96 -15.85 5.08
CA GLY A 306 -28.70 -16.33 5.63
C GLY A 306 -28.84 -16.83 7.07
N ILE A 307 -29.62 -16.16 7.91
CA ILE A 307 -29.98 -16.65 9.26
C ILE A 307 -30.77 -17.98 9.15
N ALA A 308 -31.73 -18.07 8.23
CA ALA A 308 -32.49 -19.30 8.02
C ALA A 308 -31.61 -20.48 7.57
N LEU A 309 -30.51 -20.20 6.87
CA LEU A 309 -29.52 -21.19 6.43
C LEU A 309 -28.38 -21.40 7.46
N HIS A 310 -28.46 -20.80 8.64
CA HIS A 310 -27.41 -20.84 9.67
C HIS A 310 -26.04 -20.30 9.22
N LEU A 311 -26.03 -19.36 8.28
CA LEU A 311 -24.80 -18.75 7.77
C LEU A 311 -24.19 -17.72 8.75
N GLU A 312 -24.90 -17.32 9.81
CA GLU A 312 -24.37 -16.44 10.87
C GLU A 312 -23.10 -17.00 11.53
N LYS A 313 -22.89 -18.31 11.44
CA LYS A 313 -21.70 -19.01 11.95
C LYS A 313 -20.53 -19.04 10.96
N VAL A 314 -20.67 -18.39 9.81
CA VAL A 314 -19.62 -18.27 8.81
C VAL A 314 -19.11 -16.83 8.80
N LEU A 315 -17.80 -16.64 9.03
CA LEU A 315 -17.18 -15.31 9.16
C LEU A 315 -17.52 -14.37 8.00
N TYR A 316 -17.56 -14.90 6.77
CA TYR A 316 -17.90 -14.11 5.60
C TYR A 316 -19.30 -13.52 5.72
N PHE A 317 -20.30 -14.35 5.99
CA PHE A 317 -21.67 -13.88 6.09
C PHE A 317 -21.83 -12.93 7.28
N TYR A 318 -21.29 -13.28 8.45
CA TYR A 318 -21.27 -12.43 9.64
C TYR A 318 -20.72 -11.02 9.36
N SER A 319 -19.60 -10.95 8.64
CA SER A 319 -18.92 -9.68 8.40
C SER A 319 -19.54 -8.89 7.23
N TRP A 320 -19.90 -9.57 6.15
CA TRP A 320 -20.51 -8.94 4.97
C TRP A 320 -21.91 -8.44 5.24
N ILE A 321 -22.69 -9.13 6.09
CA ILE A 321 -23.99 -8.61 6.50
C ILE A 321 -23.80 -7.34 7.34
N ASN A 322 -22.85 -7.34 8.29
CA ASN A 322 -22.53 -6.16 9.09
C ASN A 322 -22.13 -4.96 8.19
N MET A 323 -21.25 -5.16 7.21
CA MET A 323 -20.87 -4.14 6.23
C MET A 323 -22.04 -3.70 5.35
N GLY A 324 -22.87 -4.65 4.90
CA GLY A 324 -24.05 -4.36 4.08
C GLY A 324 -25.10 -3.55 4.83
N MET A 325 -25.34 -3.85 6.10
CA MET A 325 -26.23 -3.11 7.00
C MET A 325 -25.73 -1.68 7.25
N PHE A 326 -24.42 -1.50 7.36
CA PHE A 326 -23.81 -0.17 7.38
C PHE A 326 -24.07 0.60 6.09
N ILE A 327 -23.85 -0.04 4.93
CA ILE A 327 -24.10 0.57 3.62
C ILE A 327 -25.58 0.91 3.46
N GLU A 328 -26.49 0.04 3.90
CA GLU A 328 -27.93 0.26 3.93
C GLU A 328 -28.29 1.52 4.73
N GLY A 329 -27.74 1.68 5.94
CA GLY A 329 -27.93 2.88 6.75
C GLY A 329 -27.47 4.15 6.03
N VAL A 330 -26.33 4.11 5.31
CA VAL A 330 -25.86 5.25 4.50
C VAL A 330 -26.87 5.58 3.39
N PHE A 331 -27.34 4.58 2.65
CA PHE A 331 -28.31 4.77 1.57
C PHE A 331 -29.68 5.24 2.06
N LEU A 332 -30.11 4.81 3.25
CA LEU A 332 -31.35 5.28 3.87
C LEU A 332 -31.32 6.81 4.02
N VAL A 333 -30.22 7.37 4.53
CA VAL A 333 -30.07 8.82 4.65
C VAL A 333 -30.04 9.50 3.28
N ILE A 334 -29.38 8.91 2.29
CA ILE A 334 -29.35 9.45 0.91
C ILE A 334 -30.77 9.58 0.35
N ILE A 335 -31.60 8.55 0.52
CA ILE A 335 -33.00 8.56 0.06
C ILE A 335 -33.84 9.55 0.86
N LEU A 336 -33.73 9.55 2.19
CA LEU A 336 -34.44 10.52 3.02
C LEU A 336 -34.07 11.96 2.65
N ASN A 337 -32.79 12.21 2.38
CA ASN A 337 -32.34 13.54 1.98
C ASN A 337 -32.83 13.92 0.58
N PHE A 338 -32.97 12.95 -0.33
CA PHE A 338 -33.56 13.18 -1.65
C PHE A 338 -35.05 13.55 -1.56
N ILE A 339 -35.81 12.85 -0.72
CA ILE A 339 -37.27 13.04 -0.57
C ILE A 339 -37.60 14.30 0.23
N PHE A 340 -36.99 14.46 1.41
CA PHE A 340 -37.39 15.48 2.39
C PHE A 340 -36.51 16.73 2.39
N LYS A 341 -35.32 16.68 1.79
CA LYS A 341 -34.32 17.77 1.79
C LYS A 341 -34.14 18.46 3.16
N PRO A 342 -33.95 17.70 4.26
CA PRO A 342 -33.76 18.26 5.59
C PRO A 342 -32.53 19.19 5.63
N LYS A 343 -32.64 20.30 6.37
CA LYS A 343 -31.55 21.27 6.56
C LYS A 343 -30.50 20.76 7.57
N ILE A 344 -29.87 19.61 7.27
CA ILE A 344 -28.89 18.92 8.14
C ILE A 344 -27.61 19.76 8.35
N GLU A 345 -27.29 20.65 7.41
CA GLU A 345 -26.08 21.48 7.43
C GLU A 345 -25.93 22.33 8.71
N LYS A 346 -27.05 22.69 9.36
CA LYS A 346 -27.06 23.46 10.61
C LYS A 346 -26.37 22.71 11.77
N TYR A 347 -26.27 21.38 11.70
CA TYR A 347 -25.73 20.52 12.76
C TYR A 347 -24.32 19.99 12.44
N SER A 348 -23.61 20.62 11.49
CA SER A 348 -22.29 20.19 11.00
C SER A 348 -21.26 19.95 12.12
N PHE A 349 -21.28 20.76 13.19
CA PHE A 349 -20.38 20.57 14.33
C PHE A 349 -20.61 19.22 15.03
N LEU A 350 -21.87 18.92 15.41
CA LEU A 350 -22.20 17.71 16.15
C LEU A 350 -21.86 16.45 15.33
N PHE A 351 -22.21 16.43 14.04
CA PHE A 351 -21.92 15.28 13.20
C PHE A 351 -20.42 15.10 12.90
N LYS A 352 -19.65 16.18 12.76
CA LYS A 352 -18.18 16.08 12.59
C LYS A 352 -17.48 15.49 13.81
N TYR A 353 -17.77 16.02 15.00
CA TYR A 353 -16.99 15.69 16.20
C TYR A 353 -17.55 14.48 16.95
N VAL A 354 -18.84 14.19 16.82
CA VAL A 354 -19.50 13.07 17.51
C VAL A 354 -19.94 12.00 16.54
N GLY A 355 -20.51 12.39 15.40
CA GLY A 355 -21.01 11.44 14.39
C GLY A 355 -19.92 10.56 13.78
N ILE A 356 -18.77 11.15 13.41
CA ILE A 356 -17.64 10.39 12.84
C ILE A 356 -17.12 9.35 13.85
N PRO A 357 -16.67 9.71 15.06
CA PRO A 357 -16.17 8.71 16.01
C PRO A 357 -17.23 7.67 16.38
N ALA A 358 -18.48 8.08 16.60
CA ALA A 358 -19.56 7.16 16.94
C ALA A 358 -19.82 6.14 15.81
N SER A 359 -19.79 6.57 14.55
CA SER A 359 -19.97 5.67 13.40
C SER A 359 -18.86 4.60 13.33
N ILE A 360 -17.60 4.99 13.55
CA ILE A 360 -16.45 4.08 13.56
C ILE A 360 -16.57 3.09 14.72
N ILE A 361 -16.89 3.58 15.92
CA ILE A 361 -17.02 2.74 17.11
C ILE A 361 -18.16 1.73 16.93
N PHE A 362 -19.34 2.16 16.50
CA PHE A 362 -20.47 1.24 16.30
C PHE A 362 -20.22 0.22 15.19
N MET A 363 -19.48 0.60 14.14
CA MET A 363 -19.09 -0.34 13.10
C MET A 363 -18.11 -1.41 13.62
N PHE A 364 -17.11 -1.01 14.40
CA PHE A 364 -16.00 -1.88 14.76
C PHE A 364 -16.10 -2.60 16.09
N ILE A 365 -17.00 -2.17 17.00
CA ILE A 365 -17.15 -2.80 18.31
C ILE A 365 -17.46 -4.31 18.20
N TRP A 366 -18.14 -4.73 17.14
CA TRP A 366 -18.53 -6.12 16.89
C TRP A 366 -17.43 -7.04 16.40
N TYR A 367 -16.27 -6.46 16.07
CA TYR A 367 -15.07 -7.19 15.70
C TYR A 367 -14.11 -7.35 16.88
N VAL A 368 -14.45 -6.81 18.05
CA VAL A 368 -13.77 -7.16 19.30
C VAL A 368 -14.14 -8.59 19.69
N PRO A 369 -13.18 -9.48 19.99
CA PRO A 369 -13.44 -10.92 20.16
C PRO A 369 -14.61 -11.27 21.08
N TYR A 370 -14.73 -10.57 22.22
CA TYR A 370 -15.82 -10.77 23.17
C TYR A 370 -17.21 -10.56 22.55
N PHE A 371 -17.41 -9.49 21.77
CA PHE A 371 -18.70 -9.20 21.16
C PHE A 371 -18.99 -10.14 20.00
N THR A 372 -17.96 -10.52 19.23
CA THR A 372 -18.07 -11.52 18.16
C THR A 372 -18.53 -12.88 18.72
N ALA A 373 -17.89 -13.36 19.79
CA ALA A 373 -18.27 -14.60 20.47
C ALA A 373 -19.73 -14.57 20.95
N SER A 374 -20.14 -13.45 21.57
CA SER A 374 -21.50 -13.27 22.05
C SER A 374 -22.54 -13.25 20.91
N ALA A 375 -22.23 -12.58 19.80
CA ALA A 375 -23.08 -12.55 18.62
C ALA A 375 -23.16 -13.91 17.91
N TYR A 376 -22.08 -14.68 17.91
CA TYR A 376 -22.02 -16.03 17.36
C TYR A 376 -22.94 -17.02 18.10
N ILE A 377 -23.06 -16.88 19.43
CA ILE A 377 -23.84 -17.79 20.27
C ILE A 377 -25.30 -17.35 20.40
N ASN A 378 -25.55 -16.04 20.43
CA ASN A 378 -26.87 -15.48 20.75
C ASN A 378 -27.47 -14.68 19.58
N PRO A 379 -28.58 -15.14 18.97
CA PRO A 379 -29.26 -14.43 17.88
C PRO A 379 -29.75 -13.03 18.24
N VAL A 380 -30.07 -12.77 19.51
CA VAL A 380 -30.46 -11.44 19.98
C VAL A 380 -29.27 -10.48 19.90
N THR A 381 -28.09 -10.94 20.32
CA THR A 381 -26.85 -10.16 20.21
C THR A 381 -26.49 -9.90 18.74
N PHE A 382 -26.65 -10.91 17.87
CA PHE A 382 -26.47 -10.73 16.43
C PHE A 382 -27.43 -9.69 15.84
N SER A 383 -28.70 -9.71 16.25
CA SER A 383 -29.69 -8.70 15.80
C SER A 383 -29.33 -7.29 16.29
N LEU A 384 -28.82 -7.16 17.52
CA LEU A 384 -28.31 -5.89 18.04
C LEU A 384 -27.10 -5.38 17.26
N MET A 385 -26.23 -6.29 16.80
CA MET A 385 -25.16 -5.96 15.86
C MET A 385 -25.73 -5.31 14.61
N SER A 386 -26.62 -6.00 13.89
CA SER A 386 -27.23 -5.48 12.66
C SER A 386 -27.85 -4.09 12.84
N ILE A 387 -28.61 -3.87 13.93
CA ILE A 387 -29.21 -2.56 14.23
C ILE A 387 -28.15 -1.50 14.45
N SER A 388 -27.10 -1.79 15.22
CA SER A 388 -26.04 -0.82 15.49
C SER A 388 -25.21 -0.49 14.24
N SER A 389 -25.06 -1.44 13.31
CA SER A 389 -24.41 -1.22 12.02
C SER A 389 -25.23 -0.33 11.12
N ILE A 390 -26.57 -0.52 11.08
CA ILE A 390 -27.48 0.44 10.43
C ILE A 390 -27.33 1.82 11.07
N LEU A 391 -27.31 1.93 12.40
CA LEU A 391 -27.12 3.20 13.10
C LEU A 391 -25.77 3.85 12.76
N ALA A 392 -24.68 3.07 12.67
CA ALA A 392 -23.38 3.55 12.22
C ALA A 392 -23.44 4.10 10.78
N GLY A 393 -24.15 3.40 9.90
CA GLY A 393 -24.43 3.84 8.53
C GLY A 393 -25.25 5.13 8.47
N LEU A 394 -26.31 5.24 9.28
CA LEU A 394 -27.13 6.45 9.39
C LEU A 394 -26.31 7.64 9.87
N LEU A 395 -25.49 7.46 10.91
CA LEU A 395 -24.59 8.51 11.40
C LEU A 395 -23.58 8.93 10.34
N THR A 396 -23.05 7.97 9.58
CA THR A 396 -22.14 8.23 8.45
C THR A 396 -22.85 9.03 7.35
N GLY A 397 -24.06 8.63 6.95
CA GLY A 397 -24.85 9.33 5.95
C GLY A 397 -25.25 10.75 6.37
N LEU A 398 -25.66 10.93 7.64
CA LEU A 398 -25.97 12.25 8.20
C LEU A 398 -24.72 13.13 8.24
N THR A 399 -23.59 12.57 8.64
CA THR A 399 -22.30 13.26 8.61
C THR A 399 -21.96 13.69 7.19
N TYR A 400 -22.08 12.79 6.21
CA TYR A 400 -21.82 13.10 4.81
C TYR A 400 -22.64 14.33 4.36
N TYR A 401 -23.95 14.39 4.62
CA TYR A 401 -24.75 15.55 4.23
C TYR A 401 -24.50 16.80 5.08
N SER A 402 -24.07 16.67 6.33
CA SER A 402 -23.71 17.80 7.19
C SER A 402 -22.42 18.52 6.76
N LEU A 403 -21.58 17.86 5.95
CA LEU A 403 -20.32 18.38 5.47
C LEU A 403 -20.54 19.21 4.19
N LYS A 404 -19.73 20.27 4.02
CA LYS A 404 -19.60 20.97 2.72
C LYS A 404 -19.14 19.99 1.64
N LEU A 405 -19.56 20.20 0.38
CA LEU A 405 -19.25 19.34 -0.78
C LEU A 405 -17.79 18.85 -0.84
N VAL A 406 -16.82 19.72 -0.55
CA VAL A 406 -15.38 19.38 -0.53
C VAL A 406 -15.07 18.31 0.52
N ASN A 407 -15.58 18.49 1.73
CA ASN A 407 -15.34 17.58 2.85
C ASN A 407 -16.14 16.29 2.69
N ARG A 408 -17.25 16.29 1.94
CA ARG A 408 -18.05 15.08 1.64
C ARG A 408 -17.22 14.02 0.93
N ARG A 409 -16.38 14.43 -0.02
CA ARG A 409 -15.56 13.51 -0.83
C ARG A 409 -14.38 12.95 -0.05
N ILE A 410 -13.70 13.80 0.74
CA ILE A 410 -12.66 13.35 1.68
C ILE A 410 -13.25 12.37 2.70
N PHE A 411 -14.47 12.64 3.17
CA PHE A 411 -15.16 11.74 4.09
C PHE A 411 -15.54 10.40 3.43
N TYR A 412 -15.96 10.41 2.16
CA TYR A 412 -16.19 9.17 1.41
C TYR A 412 -14.90 8.34 1.25
N GLU A 413 -13.79 8.98 0.90
CA GLU A 413 -12.47 8.33 0.84
C GLU A 413 -12.07 7.72 2.18
N PHE A 414 -12.30 8.43 3.28
CA PHE A 414 -12.09 7.92 4.63
C PHE A 414 -12.96 6.69 4.94
N VAL A 415 -14.25 6.72 4.60
CA VAL A 415 -15.15 5.56 4.81
C VAL A 415 -14.75 4.37 3.95
N ALA A 416 -14.31 4.59 2.70
CA ALA A 416 -13.82 3.51 1.84
C ALA A 416 -12.51 2.90 2.37
N MET A 417 -11.60 3.73 2.88
CA MET A 417 -10.34 3.31 3.50
C MET A 417 -10.56 2.52 4.80
N MET A 418 -11.63 2.82 5.52
CA MET A 418 -11.95 2.16 6.79
C MET A 418 -12.06 0.62 6.64
N PHE A 419 -12.70 0.14 5.58
CA PHE A 419 -12.86 -1.30 5.33
C PHE A 419 -11.56 -1.97 4.89
N SER A 420 -10.75 -1.31 4.05
CA SER A 420 -9.46 -1.86 3.61
C SER A 420 -8.46 -1.95 4.77
N MET A 421 -8.37 -0.90 5.59
CA MET A 421 -7.54 -0.88 6.80
C MET A 421 -7.94 -1.97 7.79
N PHE A 422 -9.25 -2.17 8.00
CA PHE A 422 -9.75 -3.24 8.85
C PHE A 422 -9.31 -4.62 8.36
N SER A 423 -9.43 -4.86 7.05
CA SER A 423 -8.97 -6.09 6.41
C SER A 423 -7.49 -6.35 6.63
N ILE A 424 -6.66 -5.31 6.48
CA ILE A 424 -5.21 -5.38 6.65
C ILE A 424 -4.83 -5.69 8.10
N ILE A 425 -5.51 -5.07 9.07
CA ILE A 425 -5.25 -5.32 10.50
C ILE A 425 -5.53 -6.79 10.86
N ILE A 426 -6.68 -7.33 10.43
CA ILE A 426 -6.99 -8.75 10.66
C ILE A 426 -5.91 -9.62 10.06
N PHE A 427 -5.60 -9.38 8.79
CA PHE A 427 -4.62 -10.19 8.08
C PHE A 427 -3.27 -10.19 8.78
N TYR A 428 -2.77 -9.02 9.21
CA TYR A 428 -1.47 -8.90 9.85
C TYR A 428 -1.45 -9.62 11.20
N ILE A 429 -2.49 -9.48 12.03
CA ILE A 429 -2.57 -10.19 13.31
C ILE A 429 -2.68 -11.70 13.09
N SER A 430 -3.53 -12.14 12.16
CA SER A 430 -3.72 -13.56 11.87
C SER A 430 -2.47 -14.21 11.29
N ILE A 431 -1.84 -13.61 10.28
CA ILE A 431 -0.70 -14.22 9.59
C ILE A 431 0.62 -13.95 10.30
N VAL A 432 0.93 -12.69 10.61
CA VAL A 432 2.27 -12.32 11.12
C VAL A 432 2.43 -12.70 12.58
N ALA A 433 1.40 -12.46 13.40
CA ALA A 433 1.46 -12.88 14.79
C ALA A 433 1.03 -14.34 15.00
N GLY A 434 0.43 -14.99 13.99
CA GLY A 434 -0.11 -16.34 14.11
C GLY A 434 -1.28 -16.44 15.09
N ILE A 435 -1.94 -15.32 15.38
CA ILE A 435 -2.99 -15.25 16.41
C ILE A 435 -4.36 -15.42 15.75
N THR A 436 -5.11 -16.41 16.21
CA THR A 436 -6.53 -16.52 15.85
C THR A 436 -7.31 -15.47 16.62
N ILE A 437 -7.79 -14.42 15.94
CA ILE A 437 -8.47 -13.28 16.57
C ILE A 437 -9.81 -13.69 17.17
N TRP A 438 -10.59 -14.44 16.38
CA TRP A 438 -11.88 -15.00 16.77
C TRP A 438 -11.78 -16.53 16.77
N GLU A 439 -11.80 -17.15 17.95
CA GLU A 439 -11.63 -18.61 18.09
C GLU A 439 -12.76 -19.39 17.37
N GLU A 440 -13.93 -18.77 17.20
CA GLU A 440 -15.09 -19.33 16.51
C GLU A 440 -14.86 -19.50 15.00
N PHE A 441 -14.03 -18.62 14.43
CA PHE A 441 -13.74 -18.57 13.00
C PHE A 441 -12.25 -18.88 12.81
N GLY A 442 -11.91 -20.15 12.60
CA GLY A 442 -10.52 -20.60 12.54
C GLY A 442 -9.61 -19.75 11.62
N LEU A 443 -8.30 -19.84 11.83
CA LEU A 443 -7.29 -18.97 11.20
C LEU A 443 -7.45 -18.83 9.68
N GLU A 444 -7.70 -19.94 8.98
CA GLU A 444 -7.90 -19.96 7.53
C GLU A 444 -9.06 -19.07 7.08
N GLN A 445 -10.19 -19.08 7.80
CA GLN A 445 -11.33 -18.25 7.47
C GLN A 445 -11.02 -16.76 7.65
N GLN A 446 -10.27 -16.38 8.70
CA GLN A 446 -9.87 -14.99 8.94
C GLN A 446 -8.95 -14.46 7.83
N VAL A 447 -8.03 -15.31 7.37
CA VAL A 447 -7.10 -14.99 6.29
C VAL A 447 -7.83 -14.82 4.95
N ILE A 448 -8.70 -15.77 4.58
CA ILE A 448 -9.43 -15.66 3.32
C ILE A 448 -10.44 -14.50 3.39
N PHE A 449 -11.10 -14.28 4.54
CA PHE A 449 -12.00 -13.15 4.76
C PHE A 449 -11.29 -11.82 4.54
N SER A 450 -10.10 -11.65 5.13
CA SER A 450 -9.33 -10.42 4.97
C SER A 450 -8.81 -10.23 3.53
N ILE A 451 -8.48 -11.30 2.81
CA ILE A 451 -8.11 -11.22 1.39
C ILE A 451 -9.30 -10.77 0.54
N ILE A 452 -10.47 -11.40 0.70
CA ILE A 452 -11.66 -11.10 -0.11
C ILE A 452 -12.18 -9.69 0.17
N THR A 453 -12.34 -9.33 1.45
CA THR A 453 -12.81 -8.01 1.88
C THR A 453 -11.90 -6.91 1.35
N TRP A 454 -10.61 -7.20 1.30
CA TRP A 454 -9.66 -6.25 0.74
C TRP A 454 -9.75 -6.15 -0.78
N ALA A 455 -9.76 -7.27 -1.49
CA ALA A 455 -9.93 -7.31 -2.95
C ALA A 455 -11.17 -6.53 -3.40
N VAL A 456 -12.27 -6.64 -2.65
CA VAL A 456 -13.50 -5.91 -2.97
C VAL A 456 -13.40 -4.43 -2.58
N SER A 457 -12.76 -4.08 -1.46
CA SER A 457 -12.66 -2.68 -1.00
C SER A 457 -11.66 -1.83 -1.78
N LEU A 458 -10.61 -2.42 -2.36
CA LEU A 458 -9.56 -1.73 -3.12
C LEU A 458 -10.11 -0.91 -4.31
N PRO A 459 -10.95 -1.46 -5.21
CA PRO A 459 -11.55 -0.69 -6.29
C PRO A 459 -12.36 0.53 -5.81
N PHE A 460 -13.13 0.39 -4.73
CA PHE A 460 -13.93 1.50 -4.19
C PHE A 460 -13.07 2.60 -3.61
N MET A 461 -12.01 2.22 -2.89
CA MET A 461 -11.04 3.14 -2.33
C MET A 461 -10.27 3.88 -3.45
N TRP A 462 -9.74 3.15 -4.44
CA TRP A 462 -9.09 3.73 -5.62
C TRP A 462 -10.00 4.72 -6.35
N PHE A 463 -11.26 4.34 -6.57
CA PHE A 463 -12.25 5.18 -7.22
C PHE A 463 -12.55 6.46 -6.40
N GLY A 464 -12.75 6.33 -5.09
CA GLY A 464 -12.96 7.44 -4.18
C GLY A 464 -11.83 8.46 -4.21
N THR A 465 -10.58 7.99 -4.11
CA THR A 465 -9.37 8.83 -4.17
C THR A 465 -9.26 9.58 -5.50
N ASN A 466 -9.44 8.90 -6.63
CA ASN A 466 -9.28 9.53 -7.94
C ASN A 466 -10.39 10.56 -8.25
N ILE A 467 -11.60 10.39 -7.71
CA ILE A 467 -12.70 11.36 -7.89
C ILE A 467 -12.47 12.62 -7.08
N THR A 468 -11.94 12.47 -5.86
CA THR A 468 -11.50 13.61 -5.05
C THR A 468 -10.50 14.46 -5.84
N PHE A 469 -9.54 13.83 -6.52
CA PHE A 469 -8.59 14.56 -7.39
C PHE A 469 -9.25 15.22 -8.61
N SER A 470 -10.11 14.52 -9.36
CA SER A 470 -10.77 15.11 -10.54
C SER A 470 -11.57 16.37 -10.19
N ASP A 471 -12.20 16.40 -9.02
CA ASP A 471 -12.99 17.53 -8.59
C ASP A 471 -12.17 18.77 -8.22
N SER A 472 -11.07 18.56 -7.49
CA SER A 472 -10.13 19.63 -7.15
C SER A 472 -9.62 20.31 -8.43
N VAL A 473 -9.43 19.55 -9.50
CA VAL A 473 -9.06 20.07 -10.82
C VAL A 473 -10.17 20.89 -11.47
N GLY A 474 -11.40 20.37 -11.48
CA GLY A 474 -12.57 21.06 -12.05
C GLY A 474 -12.81 22.43 -11.45
N ARG A 475 -12.73 22.52 -10.11
CA ARG A 475 -12.91 23.79 -9.39
C ARG A 475 -11.85 24.84 -9.78
N LYS A 476 -10.62 24.41 -10.06
CA LYS A 476 -9.53 25.30 -10.50
C LYS A 476 -9.77 25.87 -11.89
N LEU A 477 -10.31 25.09 -12.82
CA LEU A 477 -10.58 25.53 -14.19
C LEU A 477 -11.76 26.50 -14.28
N TYR A 478 -12.82 26.24 -13.52
CA TYR A 478 -14.08 26.96 -13.71
C TYR A 478 -14.28 28.14 -12.78
N GLY A 479 -13.46 28.32 -11.73
CA GLY A 479 -13.39 29.54 -10.93
C GLY A 479 -14.72 30.04 -10.32
N LYS A 480 -15.78 29.23 -10.34
CA LYS A 480 -17.15 29.67 -10.04
C LYS A 480 -17.89 28.68 -9.13
N THR A 481 -18.22 29.21 -7.96
CA THR A 481 -19.58 29.21 -7.36
C THR A 481 -20.39 27.94 -7.49
N GLU A 482 -20.33 27.08 -6.47
CA GLU A 482 -21.52 26.38 -5.99
C GLU A 482 -21.80 26.86 -4.56
N SER A 483 -22.37 28.06 -4.50
CA SER A 483 -23.32 28.42 -3.44
C SER A 483 -24.71 28.06 -3.98
N ALA A 484 -25.17 26.85 -3.68
CA ALA A 484 -26.58 26.46 -3.65
C ALA A 484 -26.71 25.21 -2.80
#